data_AF-Q3ABL1-F1
#
_entry.id   AF-Q3ABL1-F1
#
_cell.length_a   1.000
_cell.length_b   1.000
_cell.length_c   1.000
_cell.angle_alpha   90.00
_cell.angle_beta   90.00
_cell.angle_gamma   90.00
#
_symmetry.space_group_name_H-M   'P 1'
#
loop_
_entity.id
_entity.type
_entity.pdbx_description
1 polymer ?
#
loop_
_entity_poly.entity_id
_entity_poly.type
_entity_poly.pdbx_seq_one_letter_code
_entity_poly.pdbx_strand_id
1 'polypeptide(L)'
;MLIKLGDKGSQVIEVQKMLKQLGFLKDKVDGVFGANTEAAVKSFQRTKQIAIDGIVGPVTYNLLRKDFSLKTAAITSIPVIKPAPVKITGLPLKKSNVDYIVLHHTAATRDLSWQEINSEHKARGFAGFGYHFYINKAGIIYAGRPLNVIGAHALGLNDESIGICFSGNFEEEKPTSEQINSGKLLVSWLKYKIFNKPKVIGHKEVASLRPTATKTACPGRNFPLDAFKSL
;
A
#
# COMPACT_ATOMS: atom_id res chain seq x y z
N MET A 1 25.86 -2.59 -21.47
CA MET A 1 25.93 -1.41 -20.57
C MET A 1 26.82 -1.77 -19.39
N LEU A 2 27.74 -0.88 -19.02
CA LEU A 2 28.61 -1.04 -17.87
C LEU A 2 28.86 0.34 -17.25
N ILE A 3 28.36 0.57 -16.04
CA ILE A 3 28.50 1.85 -15.31
C ILE A 3 29.03 1.56 -13.91
N LYS A 4 29.98 2.37 -13.43
CA LYS A 4 30.67 2.19 -12.15
C LYS A 4 31.00 3.53 -11.49
N LEU A 5 31.58 3.46 -10.30
CA LEU A 5 32.05 4.62 -9.53
C LEU A 5 32.91 5.55 -10.39
N GLY A 6 32.59 6.84 -10.37
CA GLY A 6 33.26 7.90 -11.13
C GLY A 6 32.58 8.26 -12.46
N ASP A 7 31.77 7.37 -13.02
CA ASP A 7 31.07 7.64 -14.29
C ASP A 7 30.05 8.78 -14.14
N LYS A 8 29.78 9.47 -15.25
CA LYS A 8 28.85 10.60 -15.30
C LYS A 8 27.98 10.57 -16.56
N GLY A 9 26.82 11.22 -16.50
CA GLY A 9 25.99 11.49 -17.67
C GLY A 9 24.61 10.83 -17.63
N SER A 10 23.93 10.81 -18.78
CA SER A 10 22.52 10.42 -18.90
C SER A 10 22.24 8.98 -18.45
N GLN A 11 23.17 8.06 -18.68
CA GLN A 11 23.03 6.67 -18.24
C GLN A 11 23.09 6.54 -16.71
N VAL A 12 23.92 7.34 -16.04
CA VAL A 12 23.95 7.42 -14.58
C VAL A 12 22.65 8.00 -14.03
N ILE A 13 22.14 9.06 -14.67
CA ILE A 13 20.84 9.66 -14.33
C ILE A 13 19.72 8.62 -14.40
N GLU A 14 19.69 7.81 -15.45
CA GLU A 14 18.70 6.74 -15.61
C GLU A 14 18.77 5.71 -14.48
N VAL A 15 19.96 5.21 -14.16
CA VAL A 15 20.18 4.28 -13.05
C VAL A 15 19.77 4.88 -11.71
N GLN A 16 20.18 6.12 -11.43
CA GLN A 16 19.82 6.81 -10.19
C GLN A 16 18.30 7.02 -10.07
N LYS A 17 17.59 7.35 -11.16
CA LYS A 17 16.12 7.43 -11.18
C LYS A 17 15.49 6.09 -10.81
N MET A 18 15.94 5.00 -11.41
CA MET A 18 15.42 3.66 -11.12
C MET A 18 15.69 3.27 -9.66
N LEU A 19 16.93 3.42 -9.18
CA LEU A 19 17.30 3.13 -7.79
C LEU A 19 16.50 3.96 -6.80
N LYS A 20 16.28 5.25 -7.09
CA LYS A 20 15.50 6.16 -6.25
C LYS A 20 14.04 5.75 -6.19
N GLN A 21 13.42 5.48 -7.34
CA GLN A 21 12.03 5.02 -7.39
C GLN A 21 11.86 3.66 -6.74
N LEU A 22 12.85 2.77 -6.85
CA LEU A 22 12.85 1.47 -6.18
C LEU A 22 13.16 1.55 -4.67
N GLY A 23 13.61 2.71 -4.17
CA GLY A 23 13.86 2.96 -2.74
C GLY A 23 15.28 2.66 -2.26
N PHE A 24 16.21 2.36 -3.18
CA PHE A 24 17.61 2.08 -2.87
C PHE A 24 18.47 3.35 -2.78
N LEU A 25 18.09 4.43 -3.47
CA LEU A 25 18.80 5.71 -3.46
C LEU A 25 17.95 6.79 -2.78
N LYS A 26 18.48 7.39 -1.70
CA LYS A 26 17.81 8.51 -1.01
C LYS A 26 18.21 9.87 -1.57
N ASP A 27 19.44 9.99 -2.05
CA ASP A 27 20.02 11.25 -2.56
C ASP A 27 19.40 11.74 -3.87
N LYS A 28 19.77 12.96 -4.26
CA LYS A 28 19.36 13.57 -5.52
C LYS A 28 19.91 12.78 -6.72
N VAL A 29 19.19 12.87 -7.83
CA VAL A 29 19.67 12.39 -9.12
C VAL A 29 20.48 13.51 -9.75
N ASP A 30 21.80 13.40 -9.73
CA ASP A 30 22.74 14.41 -10.22
C ASP A 30 23.56 13.95 -11.43
N GLY A 31 23.40 12.69 -11.85
CA GLY A 31 24.13 12.12 -12.97
C GLY A 31 25.59 11.82 -12.68
N VAL A 32 25.98 11.77 -11.40
CA VAL A 32 27.32 11.37 -10.96
C VAL A 32 27.25 10.05 -10.19
N PHE A 33 28.01 9.05 -10.64
CA PHE A 33 28.08 7.78 -9.95
C PHE A 33 29.08 7.90 -8.79
N GLY A 34 28.64 8.52 -7.71
CA GLY A 34 29.40 8.64 -6.46
C GLY A 34 29.19 7.48 -5.50
N ALA A 35 29.80 7.56 -4.31
CA ALA A 35 29.73 6.52 -3.28
C ALA A 35 28.30 6.14 -2.87
N ASN A 36 27.38 7.11 -2.84
CA ASN A 36 25.97 6.85 -2.50
C ASN A 36 25.23 6.08 -3.60
N THR A 37 25.53 6.35 -4.88
CA THR A 37 25.02 5.57 -6.01
C THR A 37 25.58 4.14 -5.97
N GLU A 38 26.88 3.99 -5.69
CA GLU A 38 27.52 2.67 -5.54
C GLU A 38 26.90 1.85 -4.40
N ALA A 39 26.70 2.47 -3.23
CA ALA A 39 26.06 1.83 -2.09
C ALA A 39 24.62 1.40 -2.40
N ALA A 40 23.86 2.23 -3.14
CA ALA A 40 22.53 1.89 -3.61
C ALA A 40 22.54 0.69 -4.57
N VAL A 41 23.49 0.63 -5.51
CA VAL A 41 23.66 -0.50 -6.43
C VAL A 41 24.01 -1.78 -5.66
N LYS A 42 24.98 -1.74 -4.75
CA LYS A 42 25.34 -2.90 -3.91
C LYS A 42 24.15 -3.38 -3.07
N SER A 43 23.34 -2.46 -2.57
CA SER A 43 22.13 -2.79 -1.82
C SER A 43 21.09 -3.49 -2.71
N PHE A 44 20.87 -2.99 -3.92
CA PHE A 44 20.02 -3.64 -4.92
C PHE A 44 20.52 -5.04 -5.28
N GLN A 45 21.81 -5.17 -5.59
CA GLN A 45 22.45 -6.45 -5.94
C GLN A 45 22.29 -7.48 -4.82
N ARG A 46 22.48 -7.07 -3.56
CA ARG A 46 22.25 -7.92 -2.38
C ARG A 46 20.80 -8.41 -2.32
N THR A 47 19.82 -7.53 -2.52
CA THR A 47 18.40 -7.91 -2.55
C THR A 47 18.07 -8.87 -3.69
N LYS A 48 18.78 -8.78 -4.81
CA LYS A 48 18.60 -9.65 -5.97
C LYS A 48 19.42 -10.93 -5.95
N GLN A 49 20.27 -11.11 -4.92
CA GLN A 49 21.14 -12.28 -4.79
C GLN A 49 22.03 -12.49 -6.04
N ILE A 50 22.55 -11.39 -6.58
CA ILE A 50 23.53 -11.37 -7.68
C ILE A 50 24.89 -10.88 -7.16
N ALA A 51 25.92 -10.88 -8.02
CA ALA A 51 27.23 -10.34 -7.68
C ALA A 51 27.12 -8.91 -7.12
N ILE A 52 27.74 -8.67 -5.95
CA ILE A 52 27.68 -7.40 -5.20
C ILE A 52 28.96 -6.59 -5.46
N ASP A 53 29.23 -6.32 -6.73
CA ASP A 53 30.43 -5.62 -7.18
C ASP A 53 30.27 -4.08 -7.20
N GLY A 54 29.05 -3.57 -7.02
CA GLY A 54 28.74 -2.14 -7.14
C GLY A 54 28.73 -1.63 -8.59
N ILE A 55 28.81 -2.52 -9.57
CA ILE A 55 28.85 -2.22 -10.99
C ILE A 55 27.50 -2.51 -11.62
N VAL A 56 27.01 -1.58 -12.42
CA VAL A 56 25.80 -1.77 -13.22
C VAL A 56 26.18 -2.37 -14.57
N GLY A 57 26.45 -3.68 -14.56
CA GLY A 57 26.59 -4.49 -15.77
C GLY A 57 25.23 -4.91 -16.36
N PRO A 58 25.20 -5.70 -17.46
CA PRO A 58 23.97 -6.10 -18.13
C PRO A 58 22.96 -6.82 -17.22
N VAL A 59 23.43 -7.70 -16.32
CA VAL A 59 22.58 -8.42 -15.37
C VAL A 59 21.91 -7.46 -14.40
N THR A 60 22.69 -6.60 -13.74
CA THR A 60 22.20 -5.59 -12.80
C THR A 60 21.21 -4.65 -13.48
N TYR A 61 21.53 -4.18 -14.69
CA TYR A 61 20.69 -3.25 -15.43
C TYR A 61 19.34 -3.86 -15.84
N ASN A 62 19.34 -5.08 -16.38
CA ASN A 62 18.11 -5.75 -16.80
C ASN A 62 17.16 -5.98 -15.62
N LEU A 63 17.70 -6.36 -14.46
CA LEU A 63 16.91 -6.50 -13.23
C LEU A 63 16.40 -5.15 -12.72
N LEU A 64 17.22 -4.09 -12.72
CA LEU A 64 16.78 -2.74 -12.37
C LEU A 64 15.63 -2.28 -13.26
N ARG A 65 15.78 -2.43 -14.58
CA ARG A 65 14.75 -2.04 -15.55
C ARG A 65 13.48 -2.87 -15.39
N LYS A 66 13.59 -4.18 -15.17
CA LYS A 66 12.43 -5.06 -14.91
C LYS A 66 11.68 -4.62 -13.65
N ASP A 67 12.37 -4.45 -12.54
CA ASP A 67 11.79 -4.00 -11.28
C ASP A 67 11.19 -2.60 -11.39
N PHE A 68 11.89 -1.69 -12.05
CA PHE A 68 11.43 -0.34 -12.29
C PHE A 68 10.17 -0.33 -13.15
N SER A 69 10.14 -1.13 -14.22
CA SER A 69 8.97 -1.30 -15.08
C SER A 69 7.80 -1.89 -14.29
N LEU A 70 8.03 -2.94 -13.49
CA LEU A 70 6.99 -3.55 -12.64
C LEU A 70 6.47 -2.57 -11.59
N LYS A 71 7.34 -1.79 -10.93
CA LYS A 71 6.94 -0.77 -9.96
C LYS A 71 6.20 0.37 -10.65
N THR A 72 6.64 0.81 -11.82
CA THR A 72 5.96 1.84 -12.61
C THR A 72 4.60 1.36 -13.08
N ALA A 73 4.50 0.15 -13.63
CA ALA A 73 3.25 -0.48 -14.04
C ALA A 73 2.29 -0.66 -12.85
N ALA A 74 2.79 -1.04 -11.68
CA ALA A 74 1.98 -1.12 -10.46
C ALA A 74 1.53 0.26 -9.94
N ILE A 75 2.29 1.33 -10.19
CA ILE A 75 1.91 2.71 -9.84
C ILE A 75 0.92 3.30 -10.86
N THR A 76 0.98 2.86 -12.13
CA THR A 76 0.11 3.36 -13.20
C THR A 76 -1.15 2.53 -13.40
N SER A 77 -1.18 1.27 -12.95
CA SER A 77 -2.38 0.44 -13.05
C SER A 77 -3.47 0.95 -12.12
N ILE A 78 -4.71 0.93 -12.63
CA ILE A 78 -5.91 1.28 -11.88
C ILE A 78 -6.45 -0.02 -11.28
N PRO A 79 -6.73 -0.10 -9.97
CA PRO A 79 -7.36 -1.27 -9.39
C PRO A 79 -8.73 -1.51 -10.05
N VAL A 80 -9.00 -2.76 -10.44
CA VAL A 80 -10.34 -3.16 -10.87
C VAL A 80 -11.21 -3.27 -9.62
N ILE A 81 -12.07 -2.28 -9.42
CA ILE A 81 -12.94 -2.19 -8.25
C ILE A 81 -14.36 -2.59 -8.67
N LYS A 82 -14.88 -3.65 -8.06
CA LYS A 82 -16.29 -4.03 -8.21
C LYS A 82 -17.15 -3.13 -7.33
N PRO A 83 -18.26 -2.57 -7.82
CA PRO A 83 -19.19 -1.87 -6.95
C PRO A 83 -19.83 -2.88 -5.99
N ALA A 84 -19.81 -2.60 -4.67
CA ALA A 84 -20.87 -3.13 -3.83
C ALA A 84 -22.10 -2.24 -4.02
N PRO A 85 -23.28 -2.77 -4.38
CA PRO A 85 -24.51 -2.00 -4.60
C PRO A 85 -25.08 -1.48 -3.28
N VAL A 86 -24.31 -0.68 -2.54
CA VAL A 86 -24.73 -0.06 -1.28
C VAL A 86 -24.74 1.45 -1.47
N LYS A 87 -25.94 2.02 -1.55
CA LYS A 87 -26.12 3.47 -1.46
C LYS A 87 -25.99 3.89 0.00
N ILE A 88 -24.79 4.28 0.42
CA ILE A 88 -24.53 4.78 1.77
C ILE A 88 -24.47 6.31 1.73
N THR A 89 -25.38 6.96 2.44
CA THR A 89 -25.32 8.39 2.75
C THR A 89 -24.61 8.59 4.09
N GLY A 90 -23.87 9.68 4.24
CA GLY A 90 -23.18 10.01 5.49
C GLY A 90 -22.59 11.41 5.43
N LEU A 91 -21.91 11.80 6.51
CA LEU A 91 -21.22 13.09 6.58
C LEU A 91 -20.11 13.17 5.51
N PRO A 92 -19.88 14.37 4.94
CA PRO A 92 -18.91 14.54 3.86
C PRO A 92 -17.46 14.37 4.35
N LEU A 93 -16.66 13.66 3.55
CA LEU A 93 -15.21 13.58 3.70
C LEU A 93 -14.54 14.39 2.60
N LYS A 94 -13.81 15.45 2.98
CA LYS A 94 -13.03 16.24 2.02
C LYS A 94 -11.74 15.50 1.69
N LYS A 95 -11.38 15.39 0.40
CA LYS A 95 -10.12 14.77 -0.02
C LYS A 95 -8.88 15.37 0.64
N SER A 96 -8.90 16.68 0.91
CA SER A 96 -7.83 17.41 1.60
C SER A 96 -7.61 16.97 3.05
N ASN A 97 -8.60 16.32 3.68
CA ASN A 97 -8.53 15.89 5.07
C ASN A 97 -8.02 14.45 5.18
N VAL A 98 -7.84 13.74 4.05
CA VAL A 98 -7.41 12.35 4.07
C VAL A 98 -5.89 12.26 4.24
N ASP A 99 -5.48 12.17 5.49
CA ASP A 99 -4.08 12.02 5.90
C ASP A 99 -3.69 10.57 6.15
N TYR A 100 -4.68 9.66 6.27
CA TYR A 100 -4.43 8.25 6.60
C TYR A 100 -5.18 7.26 5.70
N ILE A 101 -4.55 6.11 5.46
CA ILE A 101 -5.19 4.87 5.02
C ILE A 101 -5.05 3.86 6.16
N VAL A 102 -6.18 3.37 6.66
CA VAL A 102 -6.21 2.42 7.79
C VAL A 102 -6.51 1.02 7.28
N LEU A 103 -5.60 0.08 7.54
CA LEU A 103 -5.73 -1.31 7.12
C LEU A 103 -6.38 -2.16 8.23
N HIS A 104 -7.35 -2.97 7.82
CA HIS A 104 -8.18 -3.83 8.68
C HIS A 104 -8.20 -5.27 8.21
N HIS A 105 -8.59 -6.17 9.11
CA HIS A 105 -9.05 -7.52 8.76
C HIS A 105 -10.50 -7.71 9.20
N THR A 106 -11.17 -8.78 8.75
CA THR A 106 -12.52 -9.10 9.21
C THR A 106 -12.53 -9.82 10.56
N ALA A 107 -11.38 -10.34 11.01
CA ALA A 107 -11.25 -11.20 12.20
C ALA A 107 -12.06 -12.51 12.09
N ALA A 108 -12.45 -12.91 10.87
CA ALA A 108 -13.13 -14.16 10.60
C ALA A 108 -12.23 -15.07 9.76
N THR A 109 -12.09 -16.34 10.16
CA THR A 109 -11.28 -17.34 9.43
C THR A 109 -11.92 -17.75 8.09
N ARG A 110 -13.25 -17.70 8.00
CA ARG A 110 -14.02 -17.90 6.77
C ARG A 110 -13.93 -16.69 5.84
N ASP A 111 -13.94 -16.92 4.52
CA ASP A 111 -14.00 -15.82 3.54
C ASP A 111 -15.41 -15.21 3.52
N LEU A 112 -15.60 -14.07 4.19
CA LEU A 112 -16.89 -13.39 4.25
C LEU A 112 -17.22 -12.78 2.88
N SER A 113 -18.47 -12.85 2.46
CA SER A 113 -18.94 -12.00 1.36
C SER A 113 -19.14 -10.56 1.85
N TRP A 114 -19.09 -9.59 0.93
CA TRP A 114 -19.37 -8.19 1.29
C TRP A 114 -20.83 -8.02 1.77
N GLN A 115 -21.74 -8.87 1.29
CA GLN A 115 -23.15 -8.89 1.71
C GLN A 115 -23.26 -9.23 3.19
N GLU A 116 -22.55 -10.26 3.66
CA GLU A 116 -22.57 -10.69 5.05
C GLU A 116 -22.03 -9.60 5.98
N ILE A 117 -20.87 -9.03 5.65
CA ILE A 117 -20.29 -7.92 6.41
C ILE A 117 -21.24 -6.72 6.45
N ASN A 118 -21.89 -6.40 5.33
CA ASN A 118 -22.87 -5.32 5.28
C ASN A 118 -24.09 -5.60 6.18
N SER A 119 -24.60 -6.82 6.18
CA SER A 119 -25.71 -7.25 7.04
C SER A 119 -25.33 -7.19 8.52
N GLU A 120 -24.15 -7.68 8.88
CA GLU A 120 -23.62 -7.62 10.25
C GLU A 120 -23.44 -6.18 10.74
N HIS A 121 -22.91 -5.28 9.90
CA HIS A 121 -22.81 -3.86 10.25
C HIS A 121 -24.18 -3.18 10.41
N LYS A 122 -25.15 -3.51 9.56
CA LYS A 122 -26.53 -2.99 9.72
C LYS A 122 -27.18 -3.48 11.01
N ALA A 123 -26.98 -4.75 11.36
CA ALA A 123 -27.47 -5.31 12.63
C ALA A 123 -26.87 -4.61 13.87
N ARG A 124 -25.69 -3.98 13.72
CA ARG A 124 -25.03 -3.17 14.75
C ARG A 124 -25.43 -1.68 14.71
N GLY A 125 -26.41 -1.31 13.88
CA GLY A 125 -26.91 0.07 13.77
C GLY A 125 -26.15 0.97 12.80
N PHE A 126 -25.19 0.44 12.02
CA PHE A 126 -24.53 1.23 10.99
C PHE A 126 -25.36 1.31 9.71
N ALA A 127 -25.13 2.37 8.91
CA ALA A 127 -25.78 2.55 7.60
C ALA A 127 -25.41 1.45 6.56
N GLY A 128 -24.54 0.50 6.90
CA GLY A 128 -24.01 -0.53 6.02
C GLY A 128 -22.52 -0.74 6.25
N PHE A 129 -21.84 -1.21 5.21
CA PHE A 129 -20.39 -1.40 5.18
C PHE A 129 -19.61 -0.24 5.82
N GLY A 130 -18.76 -0.49 6.82
CA GLY A 130 -18.03 0.56 7.55
C GLY A 130 -16.77 1.07 6.83
N TYR A 131 -16.23 0.27 5.92
CA TYR A 131 -15.00 0.54 5.19
C TYR A 131 -15.28 1.18 3.83
N HIS A 132 -14.27 1.79 3.22
CA HIS A 132 -14.36 2.30 1.85
C HIS A 132 -14.06 1.19 0.84
N PHE A 133 -13.25 0.20 1.23
CA PHE A 133 -12.93 -0.95 0.40
C PHE A 133 -12.89 -2.26 1.18
N TYR A 134 -13.19 -3.33 0.47
CA TYR A 134 -13.09 -4.71 0.92
C TYR A 134 -12.26 -5.55 -0.06
N ILE A 135 -11.43 -6.45 0.44
CA ILE A 135 -10.64 -7.37 -0.38
C ILE A 135 -10.87 -8.80 0.11
N ASN A 136 -11.52 -9.63 -0.70
CA ASN A 136 -11.76 -11.04 -0.37
C ASN A 136 -10.48 -11.90 -0.51
N LYS A 137 -10.52 -13.20 -0.15
CA LYS A 137 -9.32 -14.07 -0.24
C LYS A 137 -8.80 -14.24 -1.68
N ALA A 138 -9.64 -14.08 -2.68
CA ALA A 138 -9.26 -14.09 -4.10
C ALA A 138 -8.64 -12.76 -4.61
N GLY A 139 -8.45 -11.76 -3.74
CA GLY A 139 -7.90 -10.47 -4.11
C GLY A 139 -8.85 -9.55 -4.88
N ILE A 140 -10.14 -9.89 -4.97
CA ILE A 140 -11.15 -9.04 -5.61
C ILE A 140 -11.45 -7.86 -4.69
N ILE A 141 -11.35 -6.65 -5.25
CA ILE A 141 -11.62 -5.40 -4.53
C ILE A 141 -13.09 -5.01 -4.74
N TYR A 142 -13.81 -4.77 -3.64
CA TYR A 142 -15.17 -4.23 -3.64
C TYR A 142 -15.17 -2.82 -3.05
N ALA A 143 -15.81 -1.88 -3.74
CA ALA A 143 -16.09 -0.54 -3.20
C ALA A 143 -17.19 -0.64 -2.13
N GLY A 144 -16.95 -0.05 -0.96
CA GLY A 144 -17.91 0.13 0.13
C GLY A 144 -18.41 1.57 0.19
N ARG A 145 -18.11 2.27 1.29
CA ARG A 145 -18.47 3.69 1.44
C ARG A 145 -17.82 4.56 0.35
N PRO A 146 -18.55 5.53 -0.22
CA PRO A 146 -17.97 6.48 -1.18
C PRO A 146 -16.78 7.24 -0.57
N LEU A 147 -15.77 7.54 -1.39
CA LEU A 147 -14.55 8.25 -0.94
C LEU A 147 -14.78 9.69 -0.45
N ASN A 148 -15.97 10.25 -0.71
CA ASN A 148 -16.39 11.56 -0.24
C ASN A 148 -17.34 11.48 0.98
N VAL A 149 -17.43 10.31 1.63
CA VAL A 149 -18.27 10.09 2.82
C VAL A 149 -17.40 9.53 3.94
N ILE A 150 -17.60 10.03 5.16
CA ILE A 150 -16.88 9.58 6.35
C ILE A 150 -17.14 8.09 6.61
N GLY A 151 -16.05 7.38 6.91
CA GLY A 151 -16.05 5.95 7.24
C GLY A 151 -16.67 5.63 8.60
N ALA A 152 -16.83 4.34 8.88
CA ALA A 152 -17.19 3.82 10.20
C ALA A 152 -16.32 2.60 10.52
N HIS A 153 -15.00 2.81 10.63
CA HIS A 153 -14.02 1.73 10.76
C HIS A 153 -12.94 1.97 11.80
N ALA A 154 -12.62 3.22 12.15
CA ALA A 154 -11.59 3.57 13.13
C ALA A 154 -12.07 4.75 13.99
N LEU A 155 -12.55 4.46 15.20
CA LEU A 155 -13.07 5.47 16.12
C LEU A 155 -11.99 6.56 16.37
N GLY A 156 -12.36 7.82 16.20
CA GLY A 156 -11.47 8.98 16.36
C GLY A 156 -10.62 9.35 15.13
N LEU A 157 -10.66 8.59 14.03
CA LEU A 157 -9.89 8.88 12.80
C LEU A 157 -10.71 8.75 11.51
N ASN A 158 -12.02 8.47 11.59
CA ASN A 158 -12.87 8.21 10.42
C ASN A 158 -12.98 9.41 9.46
N ASP A 159 -12.87 10.64 9.97
CA ASP A 159 -12.99 11.91 9.24
C ASP A 159 -11.67 12.38 8.60
N GLU A 160 -10.59 11.65 8.84
CA GLU A 160 -9.25 11.90 8.29
C GLU A 160 -8.69 10.71 7.51
N SER A 161 -9.51 9.67 7.26
CA SER A 161 -8.96 8.41 6.75
C SER A 161 -9.85 7.59 5.84
N ILE A 162 -9.18 6.72 5.07
CA ILE A 162 -9.79 5.70 4.22
C ILE A 162 -9.51 4.31 4.81
N GLY A 163 -10.55 3.62 5.26
CA GLY A 163 -10.48 2.22 5.69
C GLY A 163 -10.52 1.21 4.55
N ILE A 164 -9.58 0.26 4.56
CA ILE A 164 -9.52 -0.92 3.68
C ILE A 164 -9.56 -2.17 4.56
N CYS A 165 -10.54 -3.05 4.34
CA CYS A 165 -10.67 -4.30 5.09
C CYS A 165 -10.34 -5.51 4.22
N PHE A 166 -9.53 -6.42 4.76
CA PHE A 166 -9.15 -7.67 4.13
C PHE A 166 -9.89 -8.84 4.80
N SER A 167 -10.40 -9.76 3.99
CA SER A 167 -11.01 -10.99 4.48
C SER A 167 -9.99 -11.87 5.18
N GLY A 168 -10.25 -12.25 6.42
CA GLY A 168 -9.43 -13.19 7.16
C GLY A 168 -9.28 -12.83 8.63
N ASN A 169 -8.79 -13.81 9.40
CA ASN A 169 -8.32 -13.60 10.75
C ASN A 169 -6.79 -13.69 10.79
N PHE A 170 -6.12 -12.57 10.54
CA PHE A 170 -4.65 -12.55 10.54
C PHE A 170 -3.99 -12.57 11.93
N GLU A 171 -4.73 -12.88 13.00
CA GLU A 171 -4.12 -13.42 14.22
C GLU A 171 -3.78 -14.91 14.09
N GLU A 172 -4.46 -15.61 13.18
CA GLU A 172 -4.41 -17.07 12.99
C GLU A 172 -3.84 -17.47 11.62
N GLU A 173 -4.07 -16.67 10.57
CA GLU A 173 -3.62 -16.97 9.21
C GLU A 173 -2.80 -15.83 8.59
N LYS A 174 -2.21 -16.06 7.41
CA LYS A 174 -1.59 -15.00 6.60
C LYS A 174 -2.54 -14.59 5.46
N PRO A 175 -2.55 -13.32 5.04
CA PRO A 175 -3.26 -12.93 3.83
C PRO A 175 -2.69 -13.65 2.61
N THR A 176 -3.54 -13.90 1.61
CA THR A 176 -3.13 -14.51 0.34
C THR A 176 -2.24 -13.58 -0.48
N SER A 177 -1.49 -14.13 -1.42
CA SER A 177 -0.66 -13.34 -2.34
C SER A 177 -1.52 -12.39 -3.18
N GLU A 178 -2.71 -12.84 -3.59
CA GLU A 178 -3.69 -12.06 -4.35
C GLU A 178 -4.18 -10.87 -3.53
N GLN A 179 -4.50 -11.08 -2.24
CA GLN A 179 -4.85 -10.01 -1.32
C GLN A 179 -3.72 -8.99 -1.21
N ILE A 180 -2.49 -9.43 -0.98
CA ILE A 180 -1.33 -8.53 -0.84
C ILE A 180 -1.14 -7.73 -2.14
N ASN A 181 -1.21 -8.36 -3.30
CA ASN A 181 -1.01 -7.70 -4.59
C ASN A 181 -2.10 -6.66 -4.87
N SER A 182 -3.38 -7.04 -4.75
CA SER A 182 -4.51 -6.14 -4.95
C SER A 182 -4.52 -5.01 -3.91
N GLY A 183 -4.18 -5.31 -2.67
CA GLY A 183 -4.05 -4.32 -1.61
C GLY A 183 -2.97 -3.29 -1.90
N LYS A 184 -1.76 -3.72 -2.30
CA LYS A 184 -0.67 -2.81 -2.63
C LYS A 184 -0.99 -1.92 -3.83
N LEU A 185 -1.67 -2.48 -4.83
CA LEU A 185 -2.16 -1.73 -5.98
C LEU A 185 -3.17 -0.66 -5.55
N LEU A 186 -4.18 -1.05 -4.77
CA LEU A 186 -5.21 -0.14 -4.27
C LEU A 186 -4.61 1.00 -3.42
N VAL A 187 -3.73 0.66 -2.47
CA VAL A 187 -3.07 1.66 -1.61
C VAL A 187 -2.23 2.63 -2.42
N SER A 188 -1.45 2.14 -3.40
CA SER A 188 -0.65 2.99 -4.28
C SER A 188 -1.52 3.93 -5.11
N TRP A 189 -2.60 3.41 -5.70
CA TRP A 189 -3.54 4.22 -6.46
C TRP A 189 -4.20 5.31 -5.60
N LEU A 190 -4.67 4.96 -4.40
CA LEU A 190 -5.23 5.94 -3.46
C LEU A 190 -4.19 7.01 -3.08
N LYS A 191 -2.94 6.61 -2.77
CA LYS A 191 -1.89 7.52 -2.34
C LYS A 191 -1.42 8.50 -3.42
N TYR A 192 -1.31 8.05 -4.66
CA TYR A 192 -0.62 8.79 -5.71
C TYR A 192 -1.55 9.36 -6.78
N LYS A 193 -2.78 8.83 -6.90
CA LYS A 193 -3.74 9.27 -7.93
C LYS A 193 -4.96 9.96 -7.34
N ILE A 194 -5.39 9.59 -6.12
CA ILE A 194 -6.63 10.10 -5.54
C ILE A 194 -6.38 11.14 -4.45
N PHE A 195 -5.42 10.89 -3.56
CA PHE A 195 -5.13 11.72 -2.40
C PHE A 195 -3.69 12.24 -2.42
N ASN A 196 -3.34 13.12 -1.47
CA ASN A 196 -2.01 13.70 -1.35
C ASN A 196 -1.09 12.84 -0.47
N LYS A 197 -0.80 11.62 -0.91
CA LYS A 197 0.13 10.68 -0.25
C LYS A 197 -0.15 10.44 1.26
N PRO A 198 -1.38 10.07 1.66
CA PRO A 198 -1.68 9.70 3.05
C PRO A 198 -0.74 8.64 3.63
N LYS A 199 -0.54 8.69 4.95
CA LYS A 199 0.21 7.67 5.70
C LYS A 199 -0.58 6.38 5.77
N VAL A 200 0.09 5.24 5.66
CA VAL A 200 -0.56 3.92 5.79
C VAL A 200 -0.32 3.41 7.20
N ILE A 201 -1.39 3.00 7.89
CA ILE A 201 -1.31 2.47 9.26
C ILE A 201 -2.22 1.25 9.43
N GLY A 202 -1.92 0.42 10.42
CA GLY A 202 -2.85 -0.62 10.88
C GLY A 202 -3.86 -0.05 11.89
N HIS A 203 -5.06 -0.62 11.98
CA HIS A 203 -6.07 -0.18 12.95
C HIS A 203 -5.54 -0.11 14.40
N LYS A 204 -4.71 -1.06 14.82
CA LYS A 204 -4.06 -1.09 16.15
C LYS A 204 -3.25 0.16 16.47
N GLU A 205 -2.76 0.88 15.46
CA GLU A 205 -1.93 2.07 15.63
C GLU A 205 -2.76 3.34 15.84
N VAL A 206 -4.07 3.30 15.58
CA VAL A 206 -4.96 4.45 15.77
C VAL A 206 -5.04 4.85 17.24
N ALA A 207 -4.97 3.90 18.16
CA ALA A 207 -4.94 4.16 19.61
C ALA A 207 -3.72 4.97 20.07
N SER A 208 -2.63 4.93 19.31
CA SER A 208 -1.45 5.77 19.56
C SER A 208 -1.61 7.20 19.04
N LEU A 209 -2.56 7.44 18.13
CA LEU A 209 -2.81 8.73 17.49
C LEU A 209 -4.03 9.45 18.09
N ARG A 210 -4.97 8.71 18.67
CA ARG A 210 -6.27 9.21 19.12
C ARG A 210 -6.63 8.58 20.46
N PRO A 211 -6.73 9.37 21.55
CA PRO A 211 -7.06 8.86 22.89
C PRO A 211 -8.41 8.15 22.98
N THR A 212 -9.37 8.54 22.12
CA THR A 212 -10.71 7.97 22.08
C THR A 212 -10.81 6.67 21.27
N ALA A 213 -9.71 6.24 20.64
CA ALA A 213 -9.76 5.09 19.74
C ALA A 213 -9.77 3.76 20.50
N THR A 214 -10.48 2.78 19.93
CA THR A 214 -10.54 1.42 20.44
C THR A 214 -9.18 0.74 20.32
N LYS A 215 -8.66 0.18 21.42
CA LYS A 215 -7.50 -0.73 21.36
C LYS A 215 -7.89 -2.03 20.68
N THR A 216 -7.10 -2.49 19.72
CA THR A 216 -7.44 -3.66 18.89
C THR A 216 -6.17 -4.38 18.41
N ALA A 217 -6.29 -5.68 18.11
CA ALA A 217 -5.25 -6.45 17.44
C ALA A 217 -5.25 -6.26 15.90
N CYS A 218 -6.36 -5.77 15.35
CA CYS A 218 -6.55 -5.53 13.91
C CYS A 218 -5.42 -4.65 13.32
N PRO A 219 -4.84 -4.95 12.15
CA PRO A 219 -5.24 -5.97 11.19
C PRO A 219 -4.68 -7.38 11.46
N GLY A 220 -4.17 -7.68 12.65
CA GLY A 220 -3.62 -8.98 12.98
C GLY A 220 -2.09 -9.02 12.94
N ARG A 221 -1.47 -9.83 13.80
CA ARG A 221 0.00 -10.00 13.90
C ARG A 221 0.66 -10.58 12.64
N ASN A 222 -0.06 -11.38 11.85
CA ASN A 222 0.45 -11.98 10.63
C ASN A 222 0.21 -11.13 9.37
N PHE A 223 -0.45 -9.97 9.50
CA PHE A 223 -0.66 -9.05 8.39
C PHE A 223 0.66 -8.32 8.06
N PRO A 224 1.10 -8.27 6.79
CA PRO A 224 2.42 -7.73 6.41
C PRO A 224 2.42 -6.20 6.34
N LEU A 225 2.10 -5.53 7.45
CA LEU A 225 1.86 -4.08 7.52
C LEU A 225 3.05 -3.24 7.02
N ASP A 226 4.29 -3.63 7.31
CA ASP A 226 5.48 -2.88 6.88
C ASP A 226 5.66 -2.87 5.35
N ALA A 227 5.21 -3.94 4.68
CA ALA A 227 5.21 -4.01 3.22
C ALA A 227 4.22 -3.03 2.57
N PHE A 228 3.21 -2.58 3.32
CA PHE A 228 2.27 -1.54 2.88
C PHE A 228 2.73 -0.13 3.27
N LYS A 229 3.34 0.02 4.44
CA LYS A 229 3.91 1.30 4.91
C LYS A 229 5.05 1.83 4.04
N SER A 230 5.77 0.92 3.39
CA SER A 230 6.89 1.22 2.50
C SER A 230 6.51 1.62 1.07
N LEU A 231 5.21 1.69 0.74
CA LEU A 231 4.69 2.18 -0.54
C LEU A 231 4.66 3.72 -0.62
#